data_AF-J2ZH26-F1
#
_entry.id   AF-J2ZH26-F1
#
_cell.length_a   1.000
_cell.length_b   1.000
_cell.length_c   1.000
_cell.angle_alpha   90.00
_cell.angle_beta   90.00
_cell.angle_gamma   90.00
#
_symmetry.space_group_name_H-M   'P 1'
#
loop_
_entity.id
_entity.type
_entity.pdbx_description
1 polymer ?
#
loop_
_entity_poly.entity_id
_entity_poly.type
_entity_poly.pdbx_seq_one_letter_code
_entity_poly.pdbx_strand_id
1 'polypeptide(L)' 'MMNDDDVVAARASGRETVEELRRSGALDALFERLDAGEVEMTGSQGLLPALLKEALERGLTAELT' A
#
# COMPACT_ATOMS: atom_id res chain seq x y z
N MET A 1 -9.57 33.55 0.44
CA MET A 1 -9.10 32.62 1.48
C MET A 1 -9.06 31.26 0.80
N MET A 2 -7.87 30.77 0.46
CA MET A 2 -7.70 29.44 -0.13
C MET A 2 -8.14 28.42 0.92
N ASN A 3 -8.92 27.43 0.51
CA ASN A 3 -9.40 26.40 1.41
C ASN A 3 -8.24 25.46 1.73
N ASP A 4 -7.89 25.30 3.00
CA ASP A 4 -6.84 24.37 3.43
C ASP A 4 -7.17 22.89 3.13
N ASP A 5 -8.41 22.58 2.70
CA ASP A 5 -8.77 21.26 2.14
C ASP A 5 -8.18 21.00 0.74
N ASP A 6 -7.85 22.04 -0.04
CA ASP A 6 -7.28 21.87 -1.38
C ASP A 6 -5.81 21.40 -1.33
N VAL A 7 -5.13 21.60 -0.20
CA VAL A 7 -3.75 21.12 0.01
C VAL A 7 -3.72 19.62 0.33
N VAL A 8 -4.88 19.04 0.71
CA VAL A 8 -5.06 17.59 0.87
C VAL A 8 -5.45 16.92 -0.46
N ALA A 9 -5.34 17.62 -1.59
CA ALA A 9 -5.48 17.04 -2.92
C ALA A 9 -4.16 16.45 -3.49
N ALA A 10 -3.12 16.22 -2.67
CA ALA A 10 -1.76 15.92 -3.17
C ALA A 10 -1.28 14.46 -3.02
N ARG A 11 -2.10 13.51 -2.56
CA ARG A 11 -1.80 12.08 -2.69
C ARG A 11 -3.12 11.35 -2.93
N ALA A 12 -3.19 10.50 -3.96
CA ALA A 12 -4.30 9.55 -4.09
C ALA A 12 -4.52 8.93 -2.70
N SER A 13 -5.74 9.05 -2.18
CA SER A 13 -6.06 8.48 -0.87
C SER A 13 -5.66 7.00 -0.92
N GLY A 14 -5.14 6.42 0.17
CA GLY A 14 -4.76 5.00 0.16
C GLY A 14 -5.88 4.09 -0.36
N ARG A 15 -7.15 4.51 -0.19
CA ARG A 15 -8.33 3.87 -0.79
C ARG A 15 -8.35 3.94 -2.32
N GLU A 16 -8.05 5.09 -2.92
CA GLU A 16 -8.00 5.27 -4.37
C GLU A 16 -6.88 4.44 -5.00
N THR A 17 -5.70 4.39 -4.37
CA THR A 17 -4.59 3.53 -4.81
C THR A 17 -4.99 2.05 -4.78
N VAL A 18 -5.69 1.61 -3.73
CA VAL A 18 -6.20 0.22 -3.64
C VAL A 18 -7.23 -0.04 -4.74
N GLU A 19 -8.13 0.89 -5.04
CA GLU A 19 -9.07 0.76 -6.15
C GLU A 19 -8.36 0.70 -7.51
N GLU A 20 -7.28 1.45 -7.71
CA GLU A 20 -6.47 1.36 -8.93
C GLU A 20 -5.79 -0.01 -9.06
N LEU A 21 -5.20 -0.52 -7.99
CA LEU A 21 -4.60 -1.86 -7.95
C LEU A 21 -5.63 -2.97 -8.17
N ARG A 22 -6.87 -2.76 -7.70
CA ARG A 22 -7.98 -3.66 -7.98
C ARG A 22 -8.37 -3.62 -9.45
N ARG A 23 -8.55 -2.42 -10.03
CA ARG A 23 -8.91 -2.25 -11.44
C ARG A 23 -7.85 -2.80 -12.39
N SER A 24 -6.57 -2.76 -12.00
CA SER A 24 -5.49 -3.33 -12.80
C SER A 24 -5.40 -4.87 -12.73
N GLY A 25 -6.16 -5.50 -11.83
CA GLY A 25 -6.11 -6.95 -11.57
C GLY A 25 -4.92 -7.39 -10.72
N ALA A 26 -4.07 -6.45 -10.26
CA ALA A 26 -2.91 -6.77 -9.45
C ALA A 26 -3.29 -7.38 -8.08
N LEU A 27 -4.40 -6.90 -7.50
CA LEU A 27 -4.92 -7.50 -6.26
C LEU A 27 -5.49 -8.89 -6.47
N ASP A 28 -6.14 -9.16 -7.61
CA ASP A 28 -6.69 -10.49 -7.90
C ASP A 28 -5.57 -11.53 -8.00
N ALA A 29 -4.51 -11.22 -8.75
CA ALA A 29 -3.33 -12.09 -8.84
C ALA A 29 -2.59 -12.26 -7.49
N LEU A 30 -2.61 -11.24 -6.64
CA LEU A 30 -2.07 -11.33 -5.29
C LEU A 30 -2.89 -12.29 -4.42
N PHE A 31 -4.22 -12.20 -4.47
CA PHE A 31 -5.12 -13.05 -3.69
C PHE A 31 -5.07 -14.51 -4.15
N GLU A 32 -4.95 -14.78 -5.45
CA GLU A 32 -4.77 -16.16 -5.94
C GLU A 32 -3.53 -16.84 -5.33
N ARG A 33 -2.42 -16.11 -5.17
CA ARG A 33 -1.18 -16.63 -4.54
C ARG A 33 -1.33 -16.85 -3.04
N LEU A 34 -2.10 -15.99 -2.37
CA LEU A 34 -2.44 -16.15 -0.95
C LEU A 34 -3.31 -17.39 -0.74
N ASP A 35 -4.33 -17.59 -1.59
CA ASP A 35 -5.24 -18.73 -1.53
C ASP A 35 -4.52 -20.05 -1.89
N ALA A 36 -3.53 -20.00 -2.79
CA ALA A 36 -2.65 -21.13 -3.11
C ALA A 36 -1.64 -21.46 -1.99
N GLY A 37 -1.52 -20.61 -0.97
CA GLY A 37 -0.56 -20.77 0.12
C GLY A 37 0.91 -20.50 -0.26
N GLU A 38 1.14 -19.85 -1.41
CA GLU A 38 2.48 -19.47 -1.85
C GLU A 38 3.04 -18.28 -1.08
N VAL A 39 2.15 -17.50 -0.46
CA VAL A 39 2.47 -16.33 0.34
C VAL A 39 1.67 -16.40 1.65
N GLU A 40 2.32 -16.17 2.77
CA GLU A 40 1.62 -16.01 4.05
C GLU A 40 1.13 -14.56 4.20
N MET A 41 -0.13 -14.37 4.57
CA MET A 41 -0.69 -13.03 4.83
C MET A 41 -0.08 -12.39 6.09
N THR A 42 0.14 -13.21 7.12
CA THR A 42 0.58 -12.82 8.46
C THR A 42 1.83 -13.63 8.85
N GLY A 43 2.33 -13.47 10.08
CA GLY A 43 3.59 -14.05 10.51
C GLY A 43 4.77 -13.10 10.29
N SER A 44 5.93 -13.38 10.89
CA SER A 44 7.10 -12.48 10.89
C SER A 44 7.67 -12.23 9.49
N GLN A 45 7.39 -13.11 8.53
CA GLN A 45 7.77 -13.00 7.12
C GLN A 45 6.55 -12.85 6.20
N GLY A 46 5.36 -12.61 6.79
CA GLY A 46 4.13 -12.45 6.04
C GLY A 46 4.09 -11.15 5.24
N LEU A 47 3.17 -11.12 4.28
CA LEU A 47 2.96 -9.99 3.37
C LEU A 47 2.65 -8.68 4.10
N LEU A 48 1.73 -8.69 5.07
CA LEU A 48 1.33 -7.45 5.75
C LEU A 48 2.49 -6.83 6.55
N PRO A 49 3.25 -7.58 7.38
CA PRO A 49 4.43 -7.04 8.04
C PRO A 49 5.51 -6.56 7.06
N ALA A 50 5.72 -7.27 5.95
CA ALA A 50 6.68 -6.86 4.92
C ALA A 50 6.30 -5.53 4.25
N LEU A 51 5.04 -5.36 3.85
CA LEU A 51 4.54 -4.12 3.26
C LEU A 51 4.59 -2.94 4.24
N LEU A 52 4.23 -3.17 5.51
CA LEU A 52 4.32 -2.14 6.54
C LEU A 52 5.76 -1.69 6.76
N LYS A 53 6.69 -2.65 6.85
CA LYS A 53 8.12 -2.35 7.01
C LYS A 53 8.65 -1.52 5.84
N GLU A 54 8.38 -1.95 4.61
CA GLU A 54 8.81 -1.25 3.41
C GLU A 54 8.26 0.19 3.36
N ALA A 55 6.98 0.38 3.70
CA ALA A 55 6.37 1.70 3.75
C ALA A 55 7.03 2.62 4.81
N LEU A 56 7.36 2.07 5.98
CA LEU A 56 8.04 2.79 7.05
C LEU A 56 9.48 3.15 6.68
N GLU A 57 10.24 2.22 6.08
CA GLU A 57 11.62 2.46 5.64
C GLU A 57 11.69 3.50 4.52
N ARG A 58 10.73 3.48 3.59
CA ARG A 58 10.59 4.52 2.56
C ARG A 58 10.22 5.87 3.16
N GLY A 59 9.26 5.89 4.08
CA GLY A 59 8.86 7.11 4.79
C GLY A 59 10.04 7.72 5.54
N LEU A 60 10.79 6.90 6.29
CA LEU A 60 11.99 7.34 6.99
C LEU A 60 13.05 7.89 6.03
N THR A 61 13.31 7.22 4.90
CA THR A 61 14.28 7.67 3.91
C THR A 61 13.90 9.02 3.30
N ALA A 62 12.61 9.23 3.02
CA ALA A 62 12.09 10.48 2.47
C ALA A 62 12.27 11.67 3.43
N GLU A 63 12.25 11.43 4.74
CA GLU A 63 12.48 12.46 5.77
C GLU A 63 13.97 12.77 6.00
N LEU A 64 14.87 11.86 5.60
CA LEU A 64 16.33 12.01 5.76
C LEU A 64 17.03 12.60 4.51
N THR A 65 16.28 12.87 3.43
CA THR A 65 16.78 13.40 2.15
C THR A 65 16.31 14.83 1.95
#